data_AF-A0A932GLA0-F1
#
_entry.id   AF-A0A932GLA0-F1
#
_cell.length_a   1.000
_cell.length_b   1.000
_cell.length_c   1.000
_cell.angle_alpha   90.00
_cell.angle_beta   90.00
_cell.angle_gamma   90.00
#
_symmetry.space_group_name_H-M   'P 1'
#
loop_
_entity.id
_entity.type
_entity.pdbx_description
1 polymer ?
#
loop_
_entity_poly.entity_id
_entity_poly.type
_entity_poly.pdbx_seq_one_letter_code
_entity_poly.pdbx_strand_id
1 'polypeptide(L)' 'RVHARLTEVDGRRLVFTVEAFDEKEKIGESNQERFIVTLQRFLERTAQKAKG' A
#
# COMPACT_ATOMS: atom_id res chain seq x y z
N ARG A 1 -6.11 12.72 11.34
CA ARG A 1 -7.01 11.92 10.48
C ARG A 1 -6.29 11.56 9.18
N VAL A 2 -6.51 10.36 8.66
CA VAL A 2 -5.89 9.92 7.40
C VAL A 2 -6.99 9.40 6.47
N HIS A 3 -6.99 9.83 5.22
CA HIS A 3 -7.90 9.36 4.18
C HIS A 3 -7.10 8.72 3.06
N ALA A 4 -7.57 7.55 2.58
CA ALA A 4 -7.00 6.87 1.43
C ALA A 4 -8.08 6.72 0.36
N ARG A 5 -7.84 7.29 -0.82
CA ARG A 5 -8.71 7.20 -1.98
C ARG A 5 -8.07 6.28 -3.01
N LEU A 6 -8.76 5.21 -3.40
CA LEU A 6 -8.36 4.38 -4.53
C LEU A 6 -8.55 5.19 -5.82
N THR A 7 -7.48 5.38 -6.58
CA THR A 7 -7.46 6.17 -7.82
C THR A 7 -7.30 5.32 -9.07
N GLU A 8 -6.71 4.13 -8.95
CA GLU A 8 -6.52 3.21 -10.08
C GLU A 8 -6.57 1.75 -9.64
N VAL A 9 -7.12 0.90 -10.51
CA VAL A 9 -7.08 -0.56 -10.42
C VAL A 9 -6.53 -1.13 -11.72
N ASP A 10 -5.38 -1.79 -11.64
CA ASP A 10 -4.76 -2.50 -12.77
C ASP A 10 -4.46 -3.94 -12.34
N GLY A 11 -5.40 -4.85 -12.65
CA GLY A 11 -5.32 -6.25 -12.27
C GLY A 11 -5.19 -6.44 -10.75
N ARG A 12 -3.98 -6.73 -10.27
CA ARG A 12 -3.67 -6.88 -8.83
C ARG A 12 -2.99 -5.66 -8.22
N ARG A 13 -2.66 -4.64 -9.02
CA ARG A 13 -2.07 -3.38 -8.59
C ARG A 13 -3.19 -2.38 -8.30
N LEU A 14 -3.10 -1.73 -7.16
CA LEU A 14 -4.03 -0.71 -6.71
C LEU A 14 -3.22 0.55 -6.40
N VAL A 15 -3.64 1.70 -6.91
CA VAL A 15 -3.01 2.99 -6.60
C VAL A 15 -3.93 3.77 -5.68
N PHE A 16 -3.38 4.28 -4.57
CA PHE A 16 -4.09 5.09 -3.61
C PHE A 16 -3.44 6.46 -3.49
N THR A 17 -4.24 7.51 -3.51
CA THR A 17 -3.82 8.82 -2.98
C THR A 17 -4.21 8.87 -1.52
N VAL A 18 -3.24 9.10 -0.65
CA VAL A 18 -3.39 9.17 0.80
C VAL A 18 -3.11 10.60 1.25
N GLU A 19 -3.99 11.14 2.09
CA GLU A 19 -3.84 12.47 2.69
C GLU A 19 -3.95 12.36 4.21
N ALA A 20 -3.04 13.02 4.92
CA ALA A 20 -3.02 13.09 6.37
C ALA A 20 -3.29 14.54 6.82
N PHE A 21 -4.16 14.69 7.80
CA PHE A 21 -4.58 15.98 8.36
C PHE A 21 -4.44 15.96 9.88
N ASP A 22 -4.01 17.07 10.46
CA ASP A 22 -4.18 17.33 11.88
C ASP A 22 -5.54 18.02 12.15
N GLU A 23 -5.65 18.77 13.24
CA GLU A 23 -6.88 19.50 13.58
C GLU A 23 -7.13 20.73 12.70
N LYS A 24 -6.07 21.27 12.08
CA LYS A 24 -6.09 22.54 11.37
C LYS A 24 -5.93 22.35 9.86
N GLU A 25 -5.01 21.50 9.43
CA GLU A 25 -4.59 21.46 8.02
C GLU A 25 -4.09 20.09 7.55
N LYS A 26 -3.82 20.00 6.24
CA LYS A 26 -3.18 18.84 5.62
C LYS A 26 -1.70 18.87 5.99
N ILE A 27 -1.24 17.82 6.67
CA ILE A 27 0.15 17.66 7.11
C ILE A 27 0.94 16.70 6.22
N GLY A 28 0.28 16.02 5.27
CA GLY A 28 0.97 15.15 4.32
C GLY A 28 0.08 14.58 3.23
N GLU A 29 0.72 14.21 2.12
CA GLU A 29 0.11 13.49 1.01
C GLU A 29 1.09 12.46 0.45
N SER A 30 0.56 11.37 -0.12
CA SER A 30 1.36 10.32 -0.73
C SER A 30 0.55 9.54 -1.77
N ASN A 31 1.22 9.07 -2.83
CA ASN A 31 0.68 8.05 -3.71
C ASN A 31 1.28 6.69 -3.32
N GLN A 32 0.43 5.75 -2.92
CA GLN A 32 0.81 4.41 -2.52
C GLN A 32 0.37 3.39 -3.56
N GLU A 33 1.29 2.51 -3.95
CA GLU A 33 0.98 1.34 -4.76
C GLU A 33 0.88 0.11 -3.87
N ARG A 34 -0.21 -0.65 -4.04
CA ARG A 34 -0.51 -1.86 -3.27
C ARG A 34 -0.73 -3.00 -4.25
N PHE A 35 -0.13 -4.15 -3.96
CA PHE A 35 -0.34 -5.37 -4.75
C PHE A 35 -1.08 -6.42 -3.95
N ILE A 36 -2.13 -6.99 -4.52
CA ILE A 36 -2.83 -8.15 -3.96
C ILE A 36 -1.96 -9.38 -4.16
N VAL A 37 -1.60 -10.05 -3.07
CA VAL A 37 -0.75 -11.25 -3.07
C VAL A 37 -1.42 -12.41 -2.33
N THR A 38 -1.07 -13.63 -2.73
CA THR A 38 -1.41 -14.83 -1.96
C THR A 38 -0.46 -14.96 -0.78
N LEU A 39 -0.98 -14.88 0.44
CA LEU A 39 -0.17 -14.83 1.68
C LEU A 39 0.82 -16.00 1.78
N GLN A 40 0.36 -17.23 1.61
CA GLN A 40 1.21 -18.42 1.73
C GLN A 40 2.41 -18.38 0.76
N ARG A 41 2.14 -18.11 -0.54
CA ARG A 41 3.20 -18.01 -1.56
C ARG A 41 4.19 -16.88 -1.26
N PHE A 42 3.71 -15.76 -0.71
CA PHE A 42 4.58 -14.63 -0.34
C PHE A 42 5.52 -14.99 0.83
N LEU A 43 4.99 -15.65 1.86
CA LEU A 43 5.77 -16.10 3.01
C LEU A 43 6.81 -17.15 2.63
N GLU A 44 6.45 -18.13 1.80
CA GLU A 44 7.38 -19.14 1.27
C GLU A 44 8.56 -18.48 0.55
N ARG A 45 8.30 -17.53 -0.37
CA ARG A 45 9.37 -16.80 -1.08
C ARG A 45 10.26 -15.98 -0.14
N THR A 46 9.67 -15.33 0.86
CA THR A 46 10.41 -14.54 1.85
C THR A 46 11.32 -15.43 2.71
N ALA A 47 10.80 -16.59 3.15
CA ALA A 47 11.56 -17.57 3.91
C ALA A 47 12.71 -18.17 3.09
N GLN A 48 12.52 -18.42 1.79
CA GLN A 48 13.62 -18.86 0.91
C GLN A 48 14.69 -17.77 0.74
N LYS A 49 14.28 -16.50 0.59
CA LYS A 49 15.22 -15.38 0.48
C LYS A 49 16.07 -15.18 1.74
N ALA A 50 15.50 -15.38 2.93
CA ALA A 50 16.21 -15.21 4.20
C ALA A 50 17.26 -16.30 4.48
N LYS A 51 17.24 -17.41 3.73
CA LYS A 51 18.20 -18.52 3.87
C LYS A 51 19.47 -18.35 3.03
N GLY A 52 19.51 -17.35 2.16
CA GLY A 52 20.69 -16.98 1.36
C GLY A 52 21.28 -15.67 1.84
#